data_AF-A0A7J8TCT7-F1
#
_entry.id   AF-A0A7J8TCT7-F1
#
_cell.length_a   1.000
_cell.length_b   1.000
_cell.length_c   1.000
_cell.angle_alpha   90.00
_cell.angle_beta   90.00
_cell.angle_gamma   90.00
#
_symmetry.space_group_name_H-M   'P 1'
#
loop_
_entity.id
_entity.type
_entity.pdbx_description
1 polymer ?
#
loop_
_entity_poly.entity_id
_entity_poly.type
_entity_poly.pdbx_seq_one_letter_code
_entity_poly.pdbx_strand_id
1 'polypeptide(L)' 'MEEEKMNLRLDMDVQKLETKKLRKGKNKVEGDLDRLKTDYKRLRCSIKATGLGKTSEQWCQEIQEEKIKVDR' A
#
# COMPACT_ATOMS: atom_id res chain seq x y z
N MET A 1 15.43 -24.93 -43.04
CA MET A 1 13.96 -25.09 -42.91
C MET A 1 13.52 -25.84 -41.65
N GLU A 2 13.98 -27.06 -41.36
CA GLU A 2 13.56 -27.76 -40.12
C GLU A 2 14.19 -27.19 -38.85
N GLU A 3 15.48 -26.87 -38.90
CA GLU A 3 16.22 -26.22 -37.81
C GLU A 3 15.65 -24.84 -37.46
N GLU A 4 15.34 -24.02 -38.47
CA GLU A 4 14.70 -22.71 -38.27
C GLU A 4 13.33 -22.83 -37.60
N LYS A 5 12.52 -23.84 -37.98
CA LYS A 5 11.23 -24.11 -37.31
C LYS A 5 11.40 -24.56 -35.86
N MET A 6 12.46 -25.30 -35.55
CA MET A 6 12.80 -25.68 -34.18
C MET A 6 13.22 -24.46 -33.36
N ASN A 7 14.06 -23.59 -33.90
CA ASN A 7 14.50 -22.36 -33.23
C ASN A 7 13.32 -21.42 -32.94
N LEU A 8 12.43 -21.23 -33.91
CA LEU A 8 11.22 -20.42 -33.71
C LEU A 8 10.30 -20.97 -32.61
N ARG A 9 10.22 -22.29 -32.45
CA ARG A 9 9.46 -22.91 -31.35
C ARG A 9 10.11 -22.63 -30.00
N LEU A 10 11.43 -22.77 -29.91
CA LEU A 10 12.18 -22.49 -28.69
C LEU A 10 12.05 -21.02 -28.26
N ASP A 11 12.17 -20.09 -29.22
CA ASP A 11 11.99 -18.65 -28.95
C ASP A 11 10.58 -18.34 -28.43
N MET A 12 9.56 -18.95 -29.01
CA MET A 12 8.18 -18.79 -28.56
C MET A 12 7.97 -19.32 -27.13
N ASP A 13 8.59 -20.45 -26.79
CA ASP A 13 8.53 -21.01 -25.43
C ASP A 13 9.27 -20.12 -24.41
N VAL A 14 10.41 -19.54 -24.80
CA VAL A 14 11.15 -18.55 -23.98
C VAL A 14 10.28 -17.32 -23.73
N GLN A 15 9.69 -16.71 -24.77
CA GLN A 15 8.81 -15.56 -24.61
C GLN A 15 7.60 -15.86 -23.71
N LYS A 16 7.02 -17.06 -23.84
CA LYS A 16 5.91 -17.51 -22.98
C LYS A 16 6.34 -17.66 -21.52
N LEU A 17 7.56 -18.13 -21.26
CA LEU A 17 8.10 -18.22 -19.91
C LEU A 17 8.34 -16.83 -19.30
N GLU A 18 8.93 -15.92 -20.07
CA GLU A 18 9.21 -14.55 -19.63
C GLU A 18 7.93 -13.78 -19.30
N THR A 19 6.93 -13.83 -20.18
CA THR A 19 5.63 -13.20 -19.96
C THR A 19 4.92 -13.75 -18.73
N LYS A 20 4.99 -15.07 -18.48
CA LYS A 20 4.45 -15.70 -17.27
C LYS A 20 5.17 -15.21 -16.00
N LYS A 21 6.50 -15.10 -16.04
CA LYS A 21 7.30 -14.58 -14.91
C LYS A 21 6.95 -13.12 -14.62
N LEU A 22 6.82 -12.30 -15.66
CA LEU A 22 6.47 -10.89 -15.54
C LEU A 22 5.05 -10.71 -14.96
N ARG A 23 4.08 -11.51 -15.42
CA ARG A 23 2.72 -11.51 -14.85
C ARG A 23 2.71 -11.90 -13.37
N LYS A 24 3.50 -12.91 -12.97
CA LYS A 24 3.62 -13.31 -11.56
C LYS A 24 4.22 -12.18 -10.71
N GLY A 25 5.25 -11.50 -11.22
CA GLY A 25 5.85 -10.34 -10.56
C GLY A 25 4.86 -9.20 -10.38
N LYS A 26 4.13 -8.83 -11.45
CA LYS A 26 3.10 -7.79 -11.41
C LYS A 26 2.02 -8.08 -10.38
N ASN A 27 1.47 -9.29 -10.38
CA ASN A 27 0.41 -9.67 -9.43
C ASN A 27 0.88 -9.60 -7.98
N LYS A 28 2.15 -9.94 -7.71
CA LYS A 28 2.74 -9.81 -6.37
C LYS A 28 2.82 -8.34 -5.95
N VAL A 29 3.36 -7.48 -6.80
CA VAL A 29 3.48 -6.04 -6.52
C VAL A 29 2.12 -5.39 -6.29
N GLU A 30 1.11 -5.77 -7.07
CA GLU A 30 -0.27 -5.30 -6.91
C GLU A 30 -0.85 -5.73 -5.56
N GLY A 31 -0.66 -6.99 -5.15
CA GLY A 31 -1.08 -7.47 -3.83
C GLY A 31 -0.33 -6.76 -2.67
N ASP A 32 0.97 -6.56 -2.82
CA ASP A 32 1.78 -5.83 -1.83
C ASP A 32 1.30 -4.36 -1.71
N LEU A 33 0.93 -3.72 -2.82
CA LEU A 33 0.38 -2.36 -2.85
C LEU A 33 -0.99 -2.27 -2.16
N ASP A 34 -1.89 -3.22 -2.42
CA ASP A 34 -3.21 -3.25 -1.77
C ASP A 34 -3.11 -3.48 -0.26
N ARG A 35 -2.17 -4.33 0.16
CA ARG A 35 -1.85 -4.53 1.59
C ARG A 35 -1.33 -3.24 2.20
N LEU A 36 -0.36 -2.58 1.55
CA LEU A 36 0.19 -1.31 2.03
C LEU A 36 -0.88 -0.22 2.14
N LYS A 37 -1.76 -0.11 1.15
CA LYS A 37 -2.89 0.83 1.16
C LYS A 37 -3.83 0.58 2.34
N THR A 38 -4.08 -0.69 2.66
CA THR A 38 -4.92 -1.10 3.80
C THR A 38 -4.23 -0.79 5.13
N ASP A 39 -2.95 -1.14 5.28
CA ASP A 39 -2.17 -0.87 6.49
C ASP A 39 -2.06 0.64 6.74
N TYR A 40 -1.83 1.44 5.70
CA TYR A 40 -1.79 2.90 5.80
C TYR A 40 -3.12 3.50 6.27
N LYS A 41 -4.25 3.06 5.69
CA LYS A 41 -5.58 3.50 6.13
C LYS A 41 -5.82 3.17 7.59
N ARG A 42 -5.46 1.96 8.03
CA ARG A 42 -5.57 1.55 9.43
C ARG A 42 -4.74 2.46 10.33
N LEU A 43 -3.47 2.69 10.00
CA LEU A 43 -2.58 3.56 10.76
C LEU A 43 -3.14 4.98 10.86
N ARG A 44 -3.60 5.56 9.75
CA ARG A 44 -4.22 6.90 9.74
C ARG A 44 -5.45 6.97 10.66
N CYS A 45 -6.29 5.94 10.66
CA CYS A 45 -7.43 5.86 11.57
C CYS A 45 -6.99 5.76 13.04
N SER A 46 -5.98 4.94 13.35
CA SER A 46 -5.42 4.81 14.71
C SER A 46 -4.83 6.12 15.22
N ILE A 47 -4.11 6.87 14.38
CA ILE A 47 -3.56 8.20 14.73
C ILE A 47 -4.69 9.20 15.04
N LYS A 48 -5.79 9.17 14.27
CA LYS A 48 -6.96 10.01 14.56
C LYS A 48 -7.65 9.61 15.86
N ALA A 49 -7.84 8.32 16.09
CA ALA A 49 -8.52 7.80 17.29
C ALA A 49 -7.74 8.08 18.57
N THR A 50 -6.41 8.03 18.51
CA THR A 50 -5.53 8.32 19.66
C THR A 50 -5.33 9.81 19.91
N GLY A 51 -5.98 10.69 19.14
CA GLY A 51 -5.81 12.14 19.26
C GLY A 51 -4.44 12.66 18.80
N LEU A 52 -3.51 11.77 18.41
CA LEU A 52 -2.21 12.13 17.83
C LEU A 52 -2.32 12.82 16.47
N GLY A 53 -3.48 12.72 15.81
CA GLY A 53 -3.80 13.46 14.59
C GLY A 53 -4.33 14.88 14.83
N LYS A 54 -4.47 15.33 16.08
CA LYS A 54 -4.88 16.69 16.42
C LYS A 54 -3.75 17.67 16.11
N THR A 55 -4.10 18.86 15.60
CA THR A 55 -3.14 19.95 15.52
C THR A 55 -2.84 20.50 16.91
N SER A 56 -1.69 21.19 17.08
CA SER A 56 -1.34 21.85 18.36
C SER A 56 -2.45 22.78 18.86
N GLU A 57 -3.18 23.40 17.95
CA GLU A 57 -4.26 24.33 18.24
C GLU A 57 -5.47 23.63 18.88
N GLN A 58 -5.83 22.43 18.38
CA GLN A 58 -6.88 21.60 18.97
C GLN A 58 -6.50 21.11 20.38
N TRP A 59 -5.22 20.81 20.62
CA TRP A 59 -4.72 20.49 21.96
C TRP A 59 -4.82 21.67 22.93
N CYS A 60 -4.42 22.86 22.50
CA CYS A 60 -4.55 24.07 23.33
C CYS A 60 -6.01 24.36 23.69
N GLN A 61 -6.93 24.17 22.76
CA GLN A 61 -8.35 24.43 22.95
C GLN A 61 -8.97 23.46 23.97
N GLU A 62 -8.65 22.17 23.88
CA GLU A 62 -9.12 21.14 24.83
C GLU A 62 -8.58 21.38 26.26
N ILE A 63 -7.32 21.82 26.39
CA ILE A 63 -6.75 22.20 27.69
C ILE A 63 -7.49 23.42 28.30
N GLN A 64 -7.88 24.39 27.48
CA GLN A 64 -8.65 25.56 27.94
C GLN A 64 -10.07 25.16 28.37
N GLU A 65 -10.74 24.31 27.59
CA GLU A 65 -12.07 23.78 27.95
C GLU A 65 -12.03 23.01 29.27
N GLU A 66 -10.99 22.20 29.51
CA GLU A 66 -10.87 21.43 30.74
C GLU A 66 -10.49 22.27 31.95
N LYS A 67 -9.69 23.33 31.77
CA LYS A 67 -9.48 24.35 32.80
C LYS A 67 -10.78 25.03 33.21
N ILE A 68 -11.60 25.44 32.24
CA ILE A 68 -12.90 26.09 32.50
C ILE A 68 -13.86 25.14 33.22
N LYS A 69 -13.82 23.83 32.95
CA LYS A 69 -14.63 22.85 33.69
C LYS A 69 -14.20 22.65 35.13
N VAL A 70 -12.90 22.73 35.43
CA VAL A 70 -12.37 22.57 36.79
C VAL A 70 -12.61 23.82 37.64
N ASP A 71 -12.58 25.01 37.03
CA ASP A 71 -12.83 26.29 37.70
C ASP A 71 -14.33 26.57 37.97
N ARG A 72 -15.24 25.68 37.57
CA ARG A 72 -16.70 25.79 37.73
C ARG A 72 -17.23 24.83 38.78
#